data_AF-A0A1G8CFE6-F1
#
_entry.id   AF-A0A1G8CFE6-F1
#
_cell.length_a   1.000
_cell.length_b   1.000
_cell.length_c   1.000
_cell.angle_alpha   90.00
_cell.angle_beta   90.00
_cell.angle_gamma   90.00
#
_symmetry.space_group_name_H-M   'P 1'
#
loop_
_entity.id
_entity.type
_entity.pdbx_description
1 polymer ?
#
loop_
_entity_poly.entity_id
_entity_poly.type
_entity_poly.pdbx_seq_one_letter_code
_entity_poly.pdbx_strand_id
1 'polypeptide(L)'
;MSVVRNAQMELGEIDVSQIKFDLRSRDDIPKILRGLQHLYLNEALRQKVFTLLESDIAPKVNKRNGRPGMTLWSILACSVLRLDLNADYDRLHELVNQHRTLRAMLGQCRIGKLLPYLKKPN
;
A
#
# COMPACT_ATOMS: atom_id res chain seq x y z
N MET A 1 14.63 6.02 6.65
CA MET A 1 14.09 6.86 5.56
C MET A 1 12.69 6.37 5.19
N SER A 2 11.68 7.24 5.19
CA SER A 2 10.35 6.93 4.65
C SER A 2 10.23 7.66 3.31
N VAL A 3 10.38 6.92 2.22
CA VAL A 3 10.11 7.43 0.87
C VAL A 3 8.59 7.45 0.65
N VAL A 4 8.11 8.32 -0.23
CA VAL A 4 6.69 8.38 -0.62
C VAL A 4 6.24 7.02 -1.20
N ARG A 5 7.00 6.51 -2.18
CA ARG A 5 7.00 5.12 -2.68
C ARG A 5 8.34 4.89 -3.40
N ASN A 6 8.77 3.64 -3.52
CA ASN A 6 9.89 3.29 -4.41
C ASN A 6 9.48 3.60 -5.86
N ALA A 7 10.37 4.25 -6.61
CA ALA A 7 10.13 4.59 -8.02
C ALA A 7 10.18 3.37 -8.94
N GLN A 8 10.92 2.34 -8.55
CA GLN A 8 11.02 1.07 -9.24
C GLN A 8 10.06 0.06 -8.62
N MET A 9 9.23 -0.58 -9.44
CA MET A 9 8.39 -1.70 -9.00
C MET A 9 9.25 -2.93 -8.71
N GLU A 10 8.92 -3.62 -7.63
CA GLU A 10 9.53 -4.90 -7.29
C GLU A 10 8.95 -6.04 -8.13
N LEU A 11 9.70 -7.13 -8.27
CA LEU A 11 9.29 -8.24 -9.13
C LEU A 11 8.01 -8.90 -8.60
N GLY A 12 6.95 -8.90 -9.42
CA GLY A 12 5.63 -9.42 -9.05
C GLY A 12 4.74 -8.44 -8.28
N GLU A 13 5.17 -7.19 -8.11
CA GLU A 13 4.31 -6.10 -7.66
C GLU A 13 3.23 -5.82 -8.71
N ILE A 14 2.00 -5.56 -8.25
CA ILE A 14 0.90 -5.12 -9.11
C ILE A 14 0.81 -3.61 -8.96
N ASP A 15 0.78 -2.88 -10.07
CA ASP A 15 0.51 -1.45 -10.02
C ASP A 15 -0.87 -1.20 -9.37
N VAL A 16 -0.91 -0.25 -8.45
CA VAL A 16 -2.14 0.18 -7.76
C VAL A 16 -3.21 0.56 -8.77
N SER A 17 -2.83 1.11 -9.94
CA SER A 17 -3.75 1.42 -11.04
C SER A 17 -4.52 0.19 -11.58
N GLN A 18 -3.93 -1.01 -11.47
CA GLN A 18 -4.44 -2.25 -12.04
C GLN A 18 -5.22 -3.11 -11.05
N ILE A 19 -5.31 -2.70 -9.77
CA ILE A 19 -6.06 -3.44 -8.76
C ILE A 19 -7.55 -3.42 -9.13
N LYS A 20 -8.15 -4.60 -9.26
CA LYS A 20 -9.57 -4.77 -9.57
C LYS A 20 -10.36 -5.06 -8.30
N PHE A 21 -11.51 -4.40 -8.18
CA PHE A 21 -12.44 -4.55 -7.06
C PHE A 21 -13.79 -5.06 -7.55
N ASP A 22 -14.43 -5.90 -6.75
CA ASP A 22 -15.81 -6.29 -6.98
C ASP A 22 -16.75 -5.16 -6.54
N LEU A 23 -17.47 -4.58 -7.51
CA LEU A 23 -18.41 -3.49 -7.29
C LEU A 23 -19.68 -3.91 -6.55
N ARG A 24 -19.97 -5.21 -6.51
CA ARG A 24 -21.12 -5.78 -5.81
C ARG A 24 -20.80 -6.15 -4.36
N SER A 25 -19.53 -6.04 -3.96
CA SER A 25 -19.13 -6.37 -2.60
C SER A 25 -19.83 -5.46 -1.60
N ARG A 26 -20.46 -6.06 -0.60
CA ARG A 26 -21.06 -5.35 0.54
C ARG A 26 -20.03 -4.98 1.59
N ASP A 27 -18.90 -5.68 1.60
CA ASP A 27 -17.76 -5.40 2.47
C ASP A 27 -17.24 -3.98 2.24
N ASP A 28 -16.70 -3.37 3.28
CA ASP A 28 -16.19 -2.02 3.28
C ASP A 28 -14.74 -1.97 2.78
N ILE A 29 -13.96 -3.04 2.95
CA ILE A 29 -12.55 -3.07 2.50
C ILE A 29 -12.40 -2.73 1.01
N PRO A 30 -13.16 -3.34 0.06
CA PRO A 30 -13.05 -2.98 -1.35
C PRO A 30 -13.41 -1.53 -1.64
N LYS A 31 -14.35 -0.93 -0.90
CA LYS A 31 -14.76 0.47 -1.07
C LYS A 31 -13.65 1.42 -0.61
N ILE A 32 -13.08 1.17 0.57
CA ILE A 32 -11.97 1.92 1.15
C ILE A 32 -10.76 1.87 0.21
N LEU A 33 -10.38 0.66 -0.22
CA LEU A 33 -9.26 0.45 -1.15
C LEU A 33 -9.49 1.14 -2.50
N ARG A 34 -10.74 1.26 -2.96
CA ARG A 34 -11.06 2.03 -4.17
C ARG A 34 -10.83 3.53 -4.00
N GLY A 35 -11.19 4.07 -2.83
CA GLY A 35 -10.90 5.46 -2.47
C GLY A 35 -9.40 5.72 -2.45
N LEU A 36 -8.63 4.80 -1.85
CA LEU A 36 -7.17 4.85 -1.88
C LEU A 36 -6.60 4.74 -3.29
N GLN A 37 -7.14 3.85 -4.14
CA GLN A 37 -6.73 3.74 -5.54
C GLN A 37 -6.98 5.06 -6.30
N HIS A 38 -8.12 5.71 -6.08
CA HIS A 38 -8.42 7.00 -6.70
C HIS A 38 -7.43 8.09 -6.26
N LEU A 39 -7.14 8.16 -4.96
CA LEU A 39 -6.13 9.07 -4.42
C LEU A 39 -4.73 8.78 -4.97
N TYR A 40 -4.40 7.50 -5.18
CA TYR A 40 -3.13 7.11 -5.78
C TYR A 40 -3.00 7.56 -7.24
N LEU A 41 -4.06 7.43 -8.03
CA LEU A 41 -4.09 7.77 -9.45
C LEU A 41 -4.10 9.28 -9.70
N ASN A 42 -4.70 10.05 -8.79
CA ASN A 42 -4.75 11.51 -8.91
C ASN A 42 -3.46 12.14 -8.39
N GLU A 43 -2.51 12.40 -9.28
CA GLU A 43 -1.19 12.91 -8.92
C GLU A 43 -1.23 14.22 -8.13
N ALA A 44 -2.07 15.19 -8.55
CA ALA A 44 -2.17 16.48 -7.87
C ALA A 44 -2.72 16.34 -6.44
N LEU A 45 -3.72 15.47 -6.24
CA LEU A 45 -4.25 15.16 -4.91
C LEU A 45 -3.21 14.44 -4.05
N ARG A 46 -2.55 13.43 -4.64
CA ARG A 46 -1.53 12.62 -3.99
C ARG A 46 -0.37 13.46 -3.49
N GLN A 47 0.14 14.38 -4.31
CA GLN A 47 1.22 15.31 -3.93
C GLN A 47 0.81 16.17 -2.73
N LYS A 48 -0.38 16.79 -2.76
CA LYS A 48 -0.89 17.59 -1.65
C LYS A 48 -0.97 16.80 -0.34
N VAL A 49 -1.51 15.57 -0.40
CA VAL A 49 -1.63 14.70 0.78
C VAL A 49 -0.25 14.32 1.31
N PHE A 50 0.69 13.95 0.45
CA PHE A 50 2.04 13.60 0.92
C PHE A 50 2.82 14.79 1.46
N THR A 51 2.64 16.00 0.92
CA THR A 51 3.23 17.20 1.51
C THR A 51 2.76 17.42 2.95
N LEU A 52 1.47 17.22 3.23
CA LEU A 52 0.91 17.29 4.59
C LEU A 52 1.44 16.16 5.48
N LEU A 53 1.49 14.93 4.97
CA LEU A 53 2.03 13.80 5.74
C LEU A 53 3.51 14.00 6.07
N GLU A 54 4.29 14.57 5.15
CA GLU A 54 5.70 14.89 5.40
C GLU A 54 5.88 15.99 6.45
N SER A 55 5.03 17.02 6.47
CA SER A 55 5.11 18.08 7.48
C SER A 55 4.76 17.57 8.88
N ASP A 56 3.76 16.70 8.97
CA ASP A 56 3.15 16.32 10.25
C ASP A 56 3.82 15.09 10.88
N ILE A 57 4.18 14.09 10.06
CA ILE A 57 4.75 12.82 10.52
C ILE A 57 6.28 12.87 10.57
N ALA A 58 6.92 13.68 9.73
CA ALA A 58 8.38 13.76 9.63
C ALA A 58 9.01 15.13 9.99
N PRO A 59 8.54 15.90 10.99
CA PRO A 59 9.26 17.09 11.40
C PRO A 59 10.50 16.66 12.21
N LYS A 60 11.70 16.93 11.67
CA LYS A 60 13.01 16.86 12.35
C LYS A 60 13.80 15.53 12.35
N VAL A 61 13.43 14.52 11.57
CA VAL A 61 14.29 13.31 11.45
C VAL A 61 15.29 13.49 10.31
N ASN A 62 16.59 13.38 10.63
CA ASN A 62 17.66 13.44 9.63
C ASN A 62 17.45 12.29 8.61
N LYS A 63 17.19 12.65 7.35
CA LYS A 63 16.75 11.71 6.30
C LYS A 63 17.87 10.79 5.80
N ARG A 64 19.12 11.00 6.25
CA ARG A 64 20.34 10.31 5.78
C ARG A 64 20.83 9.17 6.68
N ASN A 65 20.18 8.89 7.80
CA ASN A 65 20.64 7.91 8.80
C ASN A 65 19.47 7.06 9.34
N GLY A 66 19.73 5.76 9.56
CA GLY A 66 18.81 4.78 10.13
C GLY A 66 18.20 3.77 9.13
N ARG A 67 17.55 2.73 9.66
CA ARG A 67 16.87 1.68 8.88
C ARG A 67 15.74 2.29 8.03
N PRO A 68 15.56 1.90 6.75
CA PRO A 68 14.39 2.30 5.98
C PRO A 68 13.12 1.82 6.70
N GLY A 69 12.22 2.77 7.00
CA GLY A 69 10.95 2.49 7.65
C GLY A 69 9.87 2.15 6.62
N MET A 70 8.61 2.04 7.06
CA MET A 70 7.50 1.97 6.11
C MET A 70 7.41 3.25 5.26
N THR A 71 6.97 3.08 4.01
CA THR A 71 6.70 4.21 3.12
C THR A 71 5.54 5.06 3.66
N LEU A 72 5.51 6.36 3.33
CA LEU A 72 4.37 7.20 3.70
C LEU A 72 3.07 6.67 3.12
N TRP A 73 3.11 6.05 1.93
CA TRP A 73 1.97 5.39 1.32
C TRP A 73 1.45 4.24 2.18
N SER A 74 2.34 3.36 2.65
CA SER A 74 1.96 2.24 3.51
C SER A 74 1.38 2.71 4.84
N ILE A 75 1.95 3.78 5.43
CA ILE A 75 1.42 4.39 6.65
C ILE A 75 0.00 4.92 6.41
N LEU A 76 -0.20 5.72 5.36
CA LEU A 76 -1.51 6.27 5.01
C LEU A 76 -2.56 5.16 4.79
N ALA A 77 -2.24 4.18 3.94
CA ALA A 77 -3.17 3.10 3.60
C ALA A 77 -3.57 2.30 4.85
N CYS A 78 -2.61 1.93 5.71
CA CYS A 78 -2.87 1.25 6.97
C CYS A 78 -3.68 2.11 7.95
N SER A 79 -3.38 3.40 8.06
CA SER A 79 -4.11 4.34 8.91
C SER A 79 -5.57 4.48 8.48
N VAL A 80 -5.83 4.67 7.18
CA VAL A 80 -7.18 4.78 6.63
C VAL A 80 -7.98 3.51 6.89
N LEU A 81 -7.41 2.33 6.60
CA LEU A 81 -8.08 1.06 6.86
C LEU A 81 -8.39 0.85 8.33
N ARG A 82 -7.45 1.17 9.22
CA ARG A 82 -7.66 1.05 10.65
C ARG A 82 -8.82 1.92 11.12
N LEU A 83 -8.85 3.18 10.69
CA LEU A 83 -9.87 4.15 11.07
C LEU A 83 -11.25 3.79 10.50
N ASP A 84 -11.32 3.53 9.19
CA ASP A 84 -12.59 3.28 8.51
C ASP A 84 -13.24 1.96 8.92
N LEU A 85 -12.43 0.93 9.23
CA LEU A 85 -12.93 -0.36 9.73
C LEU A 85 -13.10 -0.39 11.25
N ASN A 86 -12.72 0.69 11.94
CA ASN A 86 -12.60 0.74 13.41
C ASN A 86 -11.85 -0.48 13.97
N ALA A 87 -10.71 -0.81 13.35
CA ALA A 87 -9.92 -1.99 13.68
C ALA A 87 -8.84 -1.68 14.73
N ASP A 88 -8.51 -2.67 15.54
CA ASP A 88 -7.29 -2.65 16.35
C ASP A 88 -6.06 -3.02 15.51
N TYR A 89 -4.87 -2.93 16.13
CA TYR A 89 -3.62 -3.23 15.44
C TYR A 89 -3.46 -4.71 15.10
N ASP A 90 -4.02 -5.62 15.90
CA ASP A 90 -3.94 -7.06 15.65
C ASP A 90 -4.77 -7.45 14.41
N ARG A 91 -6.00 -6.93 14.30
CA ARG A 91 -6.84 -7.10 13.12
C ARG A 91 -6.23 -6.45 11.90
N LEU A 92 -5.67 -5.25 12.02
CA LEU A 92 -4.95 -4.62 10.91
C LEU A 92 -3.77 -5.47 10.45
N HIS A 93 -2.98 -6.01 11.39
CA HIS A 93 -1.84 -6.87 11.08
C HIS A 93 -2.28 -8.13 10.34
N GLU A 94 -3.35 -8.79 10.79
CA GLU A 94 -3.90 -9.96 10.11
C GLU A 94 -4.39 -9.63 8.69
N LEU A 95 -5.13 -8.51 8.54
CA LEU A 95 -5.62 -8.04 7.24
C LEU A 95 -4.47 -7.76 6.28
N VAL A 96 -3.42 -7.07 6.72
CA VAL A 96 -2.25 -6.77 5.89
C VAL A 96 -1.56 -8.05 5.42
N ASN A 97 -1.54 -9.11 6.24
CA ASN A 97 -0.87 -10.36 5.90
C ASN A 97 -1.71 -11.30 5.01
N GLN A 98 -3.03 -11.34 5.20
CA GLN A 98 -3.91 -12.30 4.52
C GLN A 98 -4.73 -11.70 3.37
N HIS A 99 -5.04 -10.40 3.41
CA HIS A 99 -5.96 -9.80 2.45
C HIS A 99 -5.26 -9.43 1.15
N ARG A 100 -5.49 -10.22 0.09
CA ARG A 100 -4.74 -10.14 -1.18
C ARG A 100 -4.69 -8.73 -1.80
N THR A 101 -5.82 -8.02 -1.82
CA THR A 101 -5.91 -6.71 -2.49
C THR A 101 -5.30 -5.61 -1.63
N LEU A 102 -5.28 -5.79 -0.31
CA LEU A 102 -4.57 -4.88 0.60
C LEU A 102 -3.06 -5.04 0.41
N ARG A 103 -2.56 -6.28 0.33
CA ARG A 103 -1.15 -6.53 0.00
C ARG A 103 -0.73 -5.90 -1.32
N ALA A 104 -1.55 -6.08 -2.36
CA ALA A 104 -1.33 -5.43 -3.65
C ALA A 104 -1.31 -3.89 -3.51
N MET A 105 -2.22 -3.32 -2.71
CA MET A 105 -2.26 -1.88 -2.44
C MET A 105 -0.97 -1.37 -1.79
N LEU A 106 -0.36 -2.17 -0.92
CA LEU A 106 0.89 -1.84 -0.24
C LEU A 106 2.14 -2.10 -1.08
N GLY A 107 1.99 -2.56 -2.32
CA GLY A 107 3.12 -2.95 -3.18
C GLY A 107 3.77 -4.29 -2.79
N GLN A 108 3.12 -5.07 -1.92
CA GLN A 108 3.65 -6.35 -1.46
C GLN A 108 3.24 -7.47 -2.41
N CYS A 109 4.23 -8.03 -3.09
CA CYS A 109 4.07 -9.25 -3.90
C CYS A 109 3.81 -10.48 -3.01
N ARG A 110 3.00 -11.43 -3.51
CA ARG A 110 3.02 -12.81 -3.00
C ARG A 110 4.24 -13.52 -3.59
N ILE A 111 5.36 -13.57 -2.88
CA ILE A 111 6.28 -14.69 -3.06
C ILE A 111 5.70 -15.85 -2.24
N GLY A 112 4.90 -16.68 -2.92
CA GLY A 112 4.30 -17.87 -2.32
C GLY A 112 3.22 -18.50 -3.22
N LYS A 113 3.71 -19.33 -4.15
CA LYS A 113 3.01 -20.15 -5.17
C LYS A 113 2.72 -19.48 -6.53
N LEU A 114 3.77 -19.16 -7.29
CA LEU A 114 3.84 -19.55 -8.71
C LEU A 114 5.29 -19.51 -9.26
N LEU A 115 6.16 -20.42 -8.80
CA LEU A 115 7.21 -21.00 -9.66
C LEU A 115 6.91 -22.48 -9.98
N PRO A 116 5.85 -22.79 -10.74
CA PRO A 116 5.79 -24.01 -11.54
C PRO A 116 6.11 -23.75 -13.02
N TYR A 117 6.37 -22.51 -13.45
CA TYR A 117 6.53 -22.16 -14.87
C TYR A 117 7.76 -21.30 -15.22
N LEU A 118 8.88 -21.44 -14.49
CA LEU A 118 10.18 -21.31 -15.17
C LEU A 118 10.51 -22.68 -15.78
N LYS A 119 9.75 -23.06 -16.81
CA LYS A 119 10.30 -23.89 -17.87
C LYS A 119 11.47 -23.08 -18.42
N LYS A 120 12.70 -23.57 -18.21
CA LYS A 120 13.87 -23.03 -18.88
C LYS A 120 13.55 -22.95 -20.38
N PRO A 121 13.72 -21.79 -21.05
CA PRO A 121 13.79 -21.79 -22.50
C PRO A 121 15.09 -22.49 -22.91
N ASN A 122 14.92 -23.61 -23.63
CA ASN A 122 15.88 -24.47 -24.33
C ASN A 122 17.08 -25.01 -23.53
#